data_AF-C7R9Z6-F1
#
_entry.id   AF-C7R9Z6-F1
#
_cell.length_a   1.000
_cell.length_b   1.000
_cell.length_c   1.000
_cell.angle_alpha   90.00
_cell.angle_beta   90.00
_cell.angle_gamma   90.00
#
_symmetry.space_group_name_H-M   'P 1'
#
loop_
_entity.id
_entity.type
_entity.pdbx_description
1 polymer ?
#
loop_
_entity_poly.entity_id
_entity_poly.type
_entity_poly.pdbx_seq_one_letter_code
_entity_poly.pdbx_strand_id
1 'polypeptide(L)'
;MYDVTVKNDYGYPIALDYPVANNQAQLAGLGDKIISKSRGNHILSVPGIEPINFIDITDTQPSEYTFGNTFCLQPQWVNLVRCCDLDAHFRYEGQGEVIVDYDPHGCSHLSFTKGGMVIN
;
A
#
# COMPACT_ATOMS: atom_id res chain seq x y z
N MET A 1 -2.02 -10.96 -5.23
CA MET A 1 -1.33 -10.74 -3.93
C MET A 1 0.08 -10.21 -4.19
N TYR A 2 0.60 -9.35 -3.32
CA TYR A 2 1.87 -8.64 -3.50
C TYR A 2 2.68 -8.54 -2.20
N ASP A 3 3.98 -8.26 -2.32
CA ASP A 3 4.85 -8.06 -1.16
C ASP A 3 4.86 -6.58 -0.76
N VAL A 4 4.88 -6.33 0.55
CA VAL A 4 4.91 -5.00 1.17
C VAL A 4 6.16 -4.87 2.00
N THR A 5 6.95 -3.85 1.74
CA THR A 5 8.04 -3.42 2.61
C THR A 5 7.72 -2.06 3.20
N VAL A 6 7.78 -1.94 4.52
CA VAL A 6 7.63 -0.66 5.23
C VAL A 6 8.98 -0.33 5.85
N LYS A 7 9.56 0.83 5.53
CA LYS A 7 10.76 1.34 6.20
C LYS A 7 10.40 2.58 7.00
N ASN A 8 10.93 2.68 8.21
CA ASN A 8 10.55 3.73 9.14
C ASN A 8 11.76 4.53 9.63
N ASP A 9 11.94 5.75 9.13
CA ASP A 9 12.86 6.73 9.72
C ASP A 9 12.12 7.76 10.60
N TYR A 10 10.79 7.63 10.77
CA TYR A 10 9.98 8.50 11.60
C TYR A 10 10.13 8.18 13.09
N GLY A 11 9.97 9.20 13.94
CA GLY A 11 10.22 9.10 15.38
C GLY A 11 9.25 8.20 16.17
N TYR A 12 8.18 7.72 15.55
CA TYR A 12 7.18 6.86 16.18
C TYR A 12 7.03 5.52 15.46
N PRO A 13 6.64 4.44 16.17
CA PRO A 13 6.42 3.15 15.54
C PRO A 13 5.30 3.19 14.51
N ILE A 14 5.53 2.56 13.36
CA ILE A 14 4.54 2.38 12.31
C ILE A 14 3.96 0.98 12.41
N ALA A 15 2.64 0.87 12.36
CA ALA A 15 1.93 -0.39 12.50
C ALA A 15 1.32 -0.85 11.18
N LEU A 16 1.59 -2.10 10.81
CA LEU A 16 0.89 -2.81 9.75
C LEU A 16 -0.29 -3.60 10.37
N ASP A 17 -1.47 -3.40 9.79
CA ASP A 17 -2.76 -4.01 10.12
C ASP A 17 -3.32 -3.67 11.51
N TYR A 18 -2.97 -2.53 12.12
CA TYR A 18 -3.48 -2.18 13.47
C TYR A 18 -4.64 -1.17 13.45
N PRO A 19 -5.68 -1.36 14.29
CA PRO A 19 -5.91 -2.49 15.20
C PRO A 19 -6.46 -3.73 14.46
N VAL A 20 -5.77 -4.87 14.55
CA VAL A 20 -6.27 -6.16 14.07
C VAL A 20 -7.14 -6.81 15.15
N ALA A 21 -8.16 -7.55 14.73
CA ALA A 21 -9.01 -8.40 15.58
C ALA A 21 -8.22 -9.42 16.45
N ASN A 22 -6.95 -9.68 16.13
CA ASN A 22 -6.09 -10.67 16.79
C ASN A 22 -4.91 -10.06 17.60
N ASN A 23 -4.94 -8.76 17.90
CA ASN A 23 -4.04 -8.08 18.86
C ASN A 23 -2.51 -8.14 18.64
N GLN A 24 -2.01 -8.54 17.47
CA GLN A 24 -0.57 -8.42 17.16
C GLN A 24 -0.34 -7.66 15.86
N ALA A 25 -0.14 -6.34 16.00
CA ALA A 25 0.39 -5.52 14.91
C ALA A 25 1.84 -5.91 14.62
N GLN A 26 2.22 -5.91 13.34
CA GLN A 26 3.64 -5.83 13.00
C GLN A 26 4.05 -4.37 13.14
N LEU A 27 5.06 -4.10 13.98
CA LEU A 27 5.55 -2.75 14.26
C LEU A 27 6.95 -2.57 13.66
N ALA A 28 7.17 -1.43 13.00
CA ALA A 28 8.49 -0.94 12.63
C ALA A 28 8.84 0.21 13.58
N GLY A 29 9.83 0.03 14.46
CA GLY A 29 10.42 1.13 15.23
C GLY A 29 11.28 2.05 14.36
N LEU A 30 11.89 3.06 14.98
CA LEU A 30 12.81 3.98 14.29
C LEU A 30 14.03 3.22 13.76
N GLY A 31 14.29 3.33 12.46
CA GLY A 31 15.35 2.65 11.73
C GLY A 31 15.02 1.20 11.36
N ASP A 32 13.85 0.69 11.74
CA ASP A 32 13.42 -0.67 11.44
C ASP A 32 12.70 -0.75 10.08
N LYS A 33 12.51 -1.99 9.63
CA LYS A 33 11.63 -2.31 8.51
C LYS A 33 10.75 -3.53 8.77
N ILE A 34 9.54 -3.50 8.24
CA ILE A 34 8.67 -4.67 8.11
C ILE A 34 8.75 -5.18 6.67
N ILE A 35 8.88 -6.48 6.50
CA ILE A 35 8.70 -7.14 5.20
C ILE A 35 7.56 -8.14 5.37
N SER A 36 6.47 -7.90 4.66
CA SER A 36 5.27 -8.73 4.69
C SER A 36 4.98 -9.26 3.30
N LYS A 37 4.88 -10.58 3.17
CA LYS A 37 4.70 -11.23 1.86
C LYS A 37 3.25 -11.55 1.57
N SER A 38 2.91 -11.62 0.28
CA SER A 38 1.63 -12.10 -0.24
C SER A 38 0.42 -11.43 0.43
N ARG A 39 0.43 -10.10 0.48
CA ARG A 39 -0.67 -9.28 0.97
C ARG A 39 -1.70 -9.01 -0.13
N GLY A 40 -2.94 -8.81 0.30
CA GLY A 40 -4.03 -8.20 -0.47
C GLY A 40 -4.44 -6.93 0.25
N ASN A 41 -5.51 -7.02 1.03
CA ASN A 41 -5.96 -5.93 1.90
C ASN A 41 -5.02 -5.74 3.09
N HIS A 42 -4.65 -4.50 3.38
CA HIS A 42 -3.91 -4.15 4.60
C HIS A 42 -4.01 -2.65 4.91
N ILE A 43 -3.67 -2.28 6.15
CA ILE A 43 -3.67 -0.89 6.61
C ILE A 43 -2.30 -0.54 7.19
N LEU A 44 -1.78 0.64 6.85
CA LEU A 44 -0.62 1.23 7.51
C LEU A 44 -1.09 2.35 8.43
N SER A 45 -0.85 2.18 9.73
CA SER A 45 -1.23 3.11 10.78
C SER A 45 0.02 3.80 11.32
N VAL A 46 0.04 5.13 11.25
CA VAL A 46 1.18 5.96 11.68
C VAL A 46 0.69 6.99 12.70
N PRO A 47 1.31 7.09 13.89
CA PRO A 47 0.91 8.07 14.88
C PRO A 47 0.96 9.51 14.36
N GLY A 48 -0.17 10.21 14.46
CA GLY A 48 -0.30 11.61 14.04
C GLY A 48 -0.57 11.82 12.55
N ILE A 49 -0.74 10.74 11.77
CA ILE A 49 -1.02 10.78 10.33
C ILE A 49 -2.23 9.87 10.05
N GLU A 50 -3.05 10.25 9.07
CA GLU A 50 -4.16 9.39 8.62
C GLU A 50 -3.65 8.05 8.07
N PRO A 51 -4.34 6.93 8.34
CA PRO A 51 -3.91 5.63 7.85
C PRO A 51 -3.93 5.52 6.31
N ILE A 52 -2.98 4.77 5.77
CA ILE A 52 -3.00 4.38 4.35
C ILE A 52 -3.69 3.03 4.25
N ASN A 53 -4.77 2.96 3.50
CA ASN A 53 -5.53 1.74 3.25
C ASN A 53 -5.15 1.17 1.88
N PHE A 54 -4.84 -0.11 1.84
CA PHE A 54 -4.67 -0.87 0.62
C PHE A 54 -5.81 -1.87 0.51
N ILE A 55 -6.58 -1.77 -0.56
CA ILE A 55 -7.80 -2.53 -0.77
C ILE A 55 -7.69 -3.24 -2.12
N ASP A 56 -7.68 -4.56 -2.09
CA ASP A 56 -7.77 -5.40 -3.27
C ASP A 56 -9.16 -5.26 -3.87
N ILE A 57 -9.21 -4.70 -5.07
CA ILE A 57 -10.44 -4.44 -5.83
C ILE A 57 -10.44 -5.23 -7.13
N THR A 58 -9.60 -6.25 -7.24
CA THR A 58 -9.42 -7.03 -8.47
C THR A 58 -10.75 -7.56 -9.00
N ASP A 59 -11.60 -8.12 -8.13
CA ASP A 59 -12.89 -8.70 -8.52
C ASP A 59 -14.03 -7.68 -8.67
N THR A 60 -13.85 -6.47 -8.13
CA THR A 60 -14.90 -5.44 -8.02
C THR A 60 -14.56 -4.17 -8.79
N GLN A 61 -13.54 -4.22 -9.66
CA GLN A 61 -13.00 -3.05 -10.32
C GLN A 61 -14.10 -2.24 -11.01
N PRO A 62 -14.41 -1.03 -10.53
CA PRO A 62 -15.47 -0.24 -11.13
C PRO A 62 -15.08 0.22 -12.53
N SER A 63 -16.05 0.22 -13.45
CA SER A 63 -15.81 0.53 -14.88
C SER A 63 -15.22 1.92 -15.13
N GLU A 64 -15.47 2.88 -14.24
CA GLU A 64 -14.87 4.22 -14.28
C GLU A 64 -13.34 4.21 -14.09
N TYR A 65 -12.79 3.15 -13.49
CA TYR A 65 -11.35 2.94 -13.34
C TYR A 65 -10.77 2.02 -14.42
N THR A 66 -11.59 1.51 -15.34
CA THR A 66 -11.07 0.87 -16.55
C THR A 66 -10.71 1.96 -17.58
N PHE A 67 -9.45 2.40 -17.57
CA PHE A 67 -8.94 3.30 -18.61
C PHE A 67 -9.14 2.65 -19.98
N GLY A 68 -9.94 3.30 -20.82
CA GLY A 68 -10.39 2.77 -22.10
C GLY A 68 -9.25 2.18 -22.93
N ASN A 69 -9.46 0.93 -23.35
CA ASN A 69 -8.87 0.25 -24.50
C ASN A 69 -7.34 0.28 -24.65
N THR A 70 -6.57 0.72 -23.65
CA THR A 70 -5.11 0.65 -23.68
C THR A 70 -4.71 -0.77 -23.30
N PHE A 71 -4.70 -1.63 -24.32
CA PHE A 71 -4.47 -3.08 -24.29
C PHE A 71 -3.13 -3.50 -23.65
N CYS A 72 -2.25 -2.55 -23.31
CA CYS A 72 -0.96 -2.78 -22.65
C CYS A 72 -1.03 -2.71 -21.11
N LEU A 73 -2.20 -2.36 -20.54
CA LEU A 73 -2.36 -1.92 -19.14
C LEU A 73 -3.56 -2.57 -18.41
N GLN A 74 -3.86 -3.84 -18.69
CA GLN A 74 -4.79 -4.64 -17.91
C GLN A 74 -4.03 -5.64 -17.03
N PRO A 75 -3.33 -5.19 -15.97
CA PRO A 75 -2.80 -6.11 -15.00
C PRO A 75 -3.93 -6.93 -14.40
N GLN A 76 -3.69 -8.23 -14.21
CA GLN A 76 -4.62 -9.14 -13.55
C GLN A 76 -5.01 -8.64 -12.15
N TRP A 77 -4.15 -7.87 -11.49
CA TRP A 77 -4.36 -7.46 -10.10
C TRP A 77 -4.37 -5.94 -9.94
N VAL A 78 -5.36 -5.44 -9.19
CA VAL A 78 -5.55 -4.01 -8.93
C VAL A 78 -5.85 -3.80 -7.46
N ASN A 79 -5.13 -2.87 -6.83
CA ASN A 79 -5.38 -2.43 -5.47
C ASN A 79 -5.65 -0.91 -5.47
N LEU A 80 -6.64 -0.50 -4.68
CA LEU A 80 -6.87 0.89 -4.33
C LEU A 80 -6.01 1.23 -3.11
N VAL A 81 -5.17 2.25 -3.27
CA VAL A 81 -4.38 2.87 -2.21
C VAL A 81 -5.07 4.17 -1.84
N ARG A 82 -5.58 4.25 -0.62
CA ARG A 82 -6.34 5.41 -0.13
C ARG A 82 -5.65 6.02 1.08
N CYS A 83 -5.40 7.32 1.03
CA CYS A 83 -4.87 8.11 2.12
C CYS A 83 -5.52 9.49 2.12
N CYS A 84 -6.15 9.88 3.23
CA CYS A 84 -6.95 11.11 3.31
C CYS A 84 -7.99 11.16 2.16
N ASP A 85 -8.02 12.25 1.40
CA ASP A 85 -8.89 12.47 0.24
C ASP A 85 -8.24 12.04 -1.10
N LEU A 86 -7.10 11.33 -1.04
CA LEU A 86 -6.38 10.84 -2.22
C LEU A 86 -6.65 9.36 -2.46
N ASP A 87 -7.10 9.07 -3.66
CA ASP A 87 -7.30 7.72 -4.18
C ASP A 87 -6.30 7.47 -5.32
N ALA A 88 -5.50 6.42 -5.16
CA ALA A 88 -4.54 5.99 -6.17
C ALA A 88 -4.68 4.49 -6.44
N HIS A 89 -4.36 4.06 -7.65
CA HIS A 89 -4.51 2.67 -8.08
C HIS A 89 -3.15 2.04 -8.28
N PHE A 90 -2.81 1.05 -7.44
CA PHE A 90 -1.66 0.19 -7.64
C PHE A 90 -2.04 -0.99 -8.52
N ARG A 91 -1.28 -1.18 -9.60
CA ARG A 91 -1.53 -2.16 -10.66
C ARG A 91 -0.29 -3.00 -10.90
N TYR A 92 -0.42 -4.33 -10.95
CA TYR A 92 0.72 -5.23 -11.12
C TYR A 92 0.37 -6.58 -11.75
N GLU A 93 1.40 -7.23 -12.31
CA GLU A 93 1.33 -8.59 -12.84
C GLU A 93 2.23 -9.54 -12.04
N GLY A 94 1.81 -10.79 -11.88
CA GLY A 94 2.53 -11.79 -11.08
C GLY A 94 2.67 -11.37 -9.61
N GLN A 95 3.90 -11.42 -9.08
CA GLN A 95 4.20 -10.98 -7.71
C GLN A 95 4.50 -9.48 -7.70
N GLY A 96 3.49 -8.68 -7.38
CA GLY A 96 3.66 -7.23 -7.17
C GLY A 96 4.54 -6.93 -5.97
N GLU A 97 5.10 -5.73 -5.93
CA GLU A 97 5.90 -5.25 -4.81
C GLU A 97 5.67 -3.76 -4.57
N VAL A 98 5.37 -3.40 -3.33
CA VAL A 98 5.30 -2.01 -2.87
C VAL A 98 6.28 -1.79 -1.73
N ILE A 99 6.98 -0.67 -1.79
CA ILE A 99 7.85 -0.18 -0.73
C ILE A 99 7.27 1.15 -0.26
N VAL A 100 7.00 1.26 1.04
CA VAL A 100 6.54 2.47 1.71
C VAL A 100 7.66 2.95 2.61
N ASP A 101 8.31 4.03 2.20
CA ASP A 101 9.41 4.65 2.94
C ASP A 101 8.89 5.89 3.67
N TYR A 102 8.97 5.88 5.00
CA TYR A 102 8.65 7.04 5.85
C TYR A 102 9.92 7.76 6.24
N ASP A 103 9.97 9.07 5.96
CA ASP A 103 11.09 9.92 6.31
C ASP A 103 11.04 10.38 7.79
N PRO A 104 12.07 11.07 8.29
CA PRO A 104 12.10 11.58 9.66
C PRO A 104 10.96 12.54 10.04
N HIS A 105 10.26 13.10 9.06
CA HIS A 105 9.13 14.01 9.25
C HIS A 105 7.77 13.33 9.10
N GLY A 106 7.76 12.02 8.82
CA GLY A 106 6.55 11.23 8.65
C GLY A 106 5.95 11.31 7.24
N CYS A 107 6.65 11.90 6.26
CA CYS A 107 6.20 11.88 4.88
C CYS A 107 6.41 10.49 4.28
N SER A 108 5.37 9.94 3.65
CA SER A 108 5.42 8.63 2.98
C SER A 108 5.79 8.77 1.52
N HIS A 109 6.66 7.87 1.07
CA HIS A 109 7.02 7.70 -0.34
C HIS A 109 6.72 6.28 -0.76
N LEU A 110 5.80 6.12 -1.70
CA LEU A 110 5.45 4.81 -2.26
C LEU A 110 6.25 4.58 -3.53
N SER A 111 6.94 3.45 -3.59
CA SER A 111 7.66 3.00 -4.79
C SER A 111 7.28 1.57 -5.15
N PHE A 112 7.26 1.30 -6.45
CA PHE A 112 6.77 0.05 -7.01
C PHE A 112 7.84 -0.54 -7.92
N THR A 113 8.55 -1.57 -7.43
CA THR A 113 9.57 -2.28 -8.22
C THR A 113 8.93 -3.09 -9.35
N LYS A 114 7.71 -3.59 -9.11
CA LYS A 114 6.91 -4.38 -10.06
C LYS A 114 5.46 -3.91 -10.01
N GLY A 115 5.11 -3.09 -11.00
CA GLY A 115 3.79 -2.47 -11.13
C GLY A 115 3.91 -0.96 -11.28
N GLY A 116 2.79 -0.26 -11.14
CA GLY A 116 2.74 1.20 -11.22
C GLY A 116 1.51 1.76 -10.51
N MET A 117 1.57 3.06 -10.23
CA MET A 117 0.50 3.80 -9.58
C MET A 117 -0.15 4.79 -10.55
N VAL A 118 -1.47 4.79 -10.60
CA VAL A 118 -2.27 5.78 -11.32
C VAL A 118 -3.03 6.61 -10.30
N ILE A 119 -2.77 7.91 -10.29
CA ILE A 119 -3.45 8.89 -9.44
C ILE A 119 -4.55 9.54 -10.29
N ASN A 120 -5.76 9.62 -9.76
CA ASN A 120 -6.88 10.34 -10.38
C ASN A 120 -7.06 11.72 -9.74
#